data_AF-A0A371NP68-F1
#
_entry.id   AF-A0A371NP68-F1
#
_cell.length_a   1.000
_cell.length_b   1.000
_cell.length_c   1.000
_cell.angle_alpha   90.00
_cell.angle_beta   90.00
_cell.angle_gamma   90.00
#
_symmetry.space_group_name_H-M   'P 1'
#
loop_
_entity.id
_entity.type
_entity.pdbx_description
1 polymer ?
#
loop_
_entity_poly.entity_id
_entity_poly.type
_entity_poly.pdbx_seq_one_letter_code
_entity_poly.pdbx_strand_id
1 'polypeptide(L)'
;MLNRPQRTQRAPGVKQNLAVRRISRGTARSGSDPISRITATTARELSVHSTAISDSATQQTPAEYLAQAVRIAVDNVRNEGGPFGAIVVSADGQVFEGVNRVTANLDPSAHAEVTAIRNACQGLGTFDLSGATLYTSCEPCPMCLATSLWARIDKVYFAASRDDAADGGFDDAVFYRYFEGDAADREILPVAQEPLPPEERVAPFTEWSLNTTRIEY
;
A
#
# COMPACT_ATOMS: atom_id res chain seq x y z
N MET A 1 30.13 -24.35 -30.38
CA MET A 1 29.37 -23.74 -31.49
C MET A 1 27.90 -23.95 -31.22
N LEU A 2 27.15 -22.88 -30.91
CA LEU A 2 25.70 -22.74 -31.14
C LEU A 2 25.33 -21.27 -30.80
N ASN A 3 24.48 -20.70 -31.65
CA ASN A 3 24.36 -19.28 -31.99
C ASN A 3 23.67 -18.41 -30.93
N ARG A 4 24.22 -17.21 -30.68
CA ARG A 4 23.50 -16.04 -30.13
C ARG A 4 22.73 -15.32 -31.24
N PRO A 5 21.49 -14.86 -31.02
CA PRO A 5 20.88 -13.90 -31.93
C PRO A 5 21.31 -12.46 -31.56
N GLN A 6 21.94 -11.78 -32.51
CA GLN A 6 22.17 -10.34 -32.47
C GLN A 6 20.83 -9.59 -32.63
N ARG A 7 20.54 -8.61 -31.78
CA ARG A 7 19.46 -7.66 -32.00
C ARG A 7 20.02 -6.26 -32.24
N THR A 8 19.53 -5.67 -33.31
CA THR A 8 20.03 -4.51 -34.02
C THR A 8 19.65 -3.17 -33.38
N GLN A 9 20.60 -2.26 -33.52
CA GLN A 9 20.64 -0.78 -33.45
C GLN A 9 19.35 0.04 -33.24
N ARG A 10 19.53 1.08 -32.41
CA ARG A 10 18.68 2.25 -32.18
C ARG A 10 18.56 3.17 -33.41
N ALA A 11 17.45 3.92 -33.48
CA ALA A 11 17.31 5.19 -34.21
C ALA A 11 16.29 6.12 -33.47
N PRO A 12 16.28 7.44 -33.73
CA PRO A 12 16.19 8.45 -32.66
C PRO A 12 14.90 9.29 -32.59
N GLY A 13 14.70 9.91 -31.41
CA GLY A 13 14.34 11.33 -31.27
C GLY A 13 12.91 11.77 -31.59
N VAL A 14 12.10 11.98 -30.55
CA VAL A 14 10.94 12.89 -30.61
C VAL A 14 11.10 13.94 -29.51
N LYS A 15 11.44 15.16 -29.92
CA LYS A 15 11.28 16.37 -29.11
C LYS A 15 9.83 16.84 -29.27
N GLN A 16 9.10 17.04 -28.17
CA GLN A 16 7.91 17.91 -28.21
C GLN A 16 7.96 18.94 -27.09
N ASN A 17 7.61 20.15 -27.50
CA ASN A 17 7.85 21.43 -26.85
C ASN A 17 6.90 21.70 -25.68
N LEU A 18 7.46 22.40 -24.68
CA LEU A 18 6.76 23.18 -23.66
C LEU A 18 5.70 24.10 -24.28
N ALA A 19 4.49 24.08 -23.72
CA ALA A 19 3.54 25.17 -23.80
C ALA A 19 3.13 25.58 -22.37
N VAL A 20 3.85 26.56 -21.81
CA VAL A 20 3.48 27.24 -20.56
C VAL A 20 2.38 28.26 -20.90
N ARG A 21 1.14 27.98 -20.52
CA ARG A 21 0.07 29.00 -20.52
C ARG A 21 0.02 29.67 -19.15
N ARG A 22 0.52 30.91 -19.08
CA ARG A 22 0.20 31.88 -18.02
C ARG A 22 -1.28 32.28 -18.15
N ILE A 23 -2.06 32.08 -17.09
CA ILE A 23 -3.36 32.76 -16.94
C ILE A 23 -3.20 33.81 -15.84
N SER A 24 -3.59 35.03 -16.21
CA SER A 24 -3.50 36.29 -15.48
C SER A 24 -4.41 36.32 -14.25
N ARG A 25 -3.90 36.94 -13.18
CA ARG A 25 -4.63 37.32 -11.96
C ARG A 25 -5.70 38.37 -12.30
N GLY A 26 -6.94 38.12 -11.90
CA GLY A 26 -8.01 39.11 -11.80
C GLY A 26 -8.36 39.38 -10.33
N THR A 27 -8.34 40.65 -9.96
CA THR A 27 -8.53 41.17 -8.59
C THR A 27 -9.97 41.60 -8.30
N ALA A 28 -10.43 41.24 -7.10
CA ALA A 28 -11.24 42.00 -6.12
C ALA A 28 -12.61 42.66 -6.49
N ARG A 29 -13.61 42.40 -5.62
CA ARG A 29 -14.58 43.32 -4.94
C ARG A 29 -15.69 42.44 -4.32
N SER A 30 -15.94 42.34 -3.01
CA SER A 30 -16.32 43.29 -1.94
C SER A 30 -17.69 43.98 -2.12
N GLY A 31 -18.65 43.63 -1.26
CA GLY A 31 -19.93 44.31 -1.01
C GLY A 31 -20.92 43.32 -0.37
N SER A 32 -21.04 43.22 0.95
CA SER A 32 -21.81 44.06 1.90
C SER A 32 -23.34 43.83 1.85
N ASP A 33 -23.81 43.09 2.87
CA ASP A 33 -25.14 43.03 3.53
C ASP A 33 -25.98 44.34 3.49
N PRO A 34 -27.33 44.36 3.73
CA PRO A 34 -27.98 43.66 4.86
C PRO A 34 -29.49 43.28 4.82
N ILE A 35 -29.85 42.40 5.77
CA ILE A 35 -31.03 42.39 6.67
C ILE A 35 -32.45 42.50 6.07
N SER A 36 -33.26 41.46 6.31
CA SER A 36 -34.69 41.63 6.61
C SER A 36 -35.11 40.73 7.78
N ARG A 37 -35.45 41.40 8.89
CA ARG A 37 -36.11 40.88 10.09
C ARG A 37 -37.47 40.29 9.74
N ILE A 38 -37.77 39.07 10.19
CA ILE A 38 -39.15 38.58 10.34
C ILE A 38 -39.30 37.92 11.72
N THR A 39 -40.07 38.64 12.55
CA THR A 39 -40.92 38.24 13.69
C THR A 39 -40.76 36.87 14.34
N ALA A 40 -40.45 36.91 15.64
CA ALA A 40 -40.64 35.83 16.59
C ALA A 40 -42.11 35.35 16.60
N THR A 41 -42.31 34.06 16.34
CA THR A 41 -43.55 33.34 16.61
C THR A 41 -43.21 32.24 17.62
N THR A 42 -43.92 32.25 18.74
CA THR A 42 -43.83 31.31 19.86
C THR A 42 -43.99 29.86 19.39
N ALA A 43 -42.92 29.06 19.50
CA ALA A 43 -42.98 27.62 19.36
C ALA A 43 -43.00 26.97 20.75
N ARG A 44 -44.12 26.31 21.00
CA ARG A 44 -44.48 25.49 22.15
C ARG A 44 -43.46 24.34 22.31
N GLU A 45 -42.97 24.13 23.53
CA GLU A 45 -42.10 22.99 23.88
C GLU A 45 -42.77 21.66 23.49
N LEU A 46 -42.17 20.96 22.54
CA LEU A 46 -42.36 19.54 22.33
C LEU A 46 -41.09 18.87 22.85
N SER A 47 -41.22 18.23 24.02
CA SER A 47 -40.22 17.31 24.54
C SER A 47 -40.14 16.12 23.58
N VAL A 48 -39.22 16.21 22.62
CA VAL A 48 -38.78 15.06 21.86
C VAL A 48 -37.71 14.41 22.72
N HIS A 49 -38.06 13.32 23.37
CA HIS A 49 -37.05 12.36 23.83
C HIS A 49 -36.39 11.80 22.57
N SER A 50 -35.38 12.52 22.07
CA SER A 50 -34.46 12.04 21.05
C SER A 50 -33.65 10.94 21.69
N THR A 51 -34.17 9.72 21.67
CA THR A 51 -33.38 8.52 21.90
C THR A 51 -32.25 8.57 20.88
N ALA A 52 -31.04 8.87 21.34
CA ALA A 52 -29.85 8.78 20.52
C ALA A 52 -29.78 7.35 20.01
N ILE A 53 -30.10 7.15 18.73
CA ILE A 53 -29.66 5.96 18.01
C ILE A 53 -28.15 6.14 17.96
N SER A 54 -27.45 5.47 18.88
CA SER A 54 -26.02 5.26 18.73
C SER A 54 -25.85 4.47 17.46
N ASP A 55 -25.44 5.16 16.40
CA ASP A 55 -25.00 4.56 15.15
C ASP A 55 -23.68 3.85 15.45
N SER A 56 -23.75 2.69 16.11
CA SER A 56 -22.61 1.79 16.18
C SER A 56 -22.49 1.22 14.78
N ALA A 57 -21.65 1.86 13.96
CA ALA A 57 -21.20 1.27 12.70
C ALA A 57 -20.73 -0.15 13.02
N THR A 58 -21.53 -1.15 12.65
CA THR A 58 -21.18 -2.54 12.81
C THR A 58 -19.91 -2.78 12.02
N GLN A 59 -18.81 -3.08 12.71
CA GLN A 59 -17.54 -3.40 12.05
C GLN A 59 -17.79 -4.54 11.05
N GLN A 60 -17.31 -4.36 9.81
CA GLN A 60 -17.40 -5.39 8.78
C GLN A 60 -16.70 -6.68 9.26
N THR A 61 -17.23 -7.81 8.85
CA THR A 61 -16.65 -9.13 9.10
C THR A 61 -15.38 -9.34 8.27
N PRO A 62 -14.48 -10.27 8.68
CA PRO A 62 -13.32 -10.63 7.87
C PRO A 62 -13.63 -11.02 6.42
N ALA A 63 -14.76 -11.72 6.20
CA ALA A 63 -15.20 -12.12 4.88
C ALA A 63 -15.62 -10.93 4.00
N GLU A 64 -16.23 -9.90 4.60
CA GLU A 64 -16.62 -8.68 3.88
C GLU A 64 -15.40 -7.84 3.47
N TYR A 65 -14.38 -7.74 4.34
CA TYR A 65 -13.11 -7.09 3.97
C TYR A 65 -12.36 -7.87 2.88
N LEU A 66 -12.32 -9.20 2.95
CA LEU A 66 -11.75 -10.01 1.87
C LEU A 66 -12.51 -9.83 0.54
N ALA A 67 -13.84 -9.84 0.58
CA ALA A 67 -14.64 -9.58 -0.62
C ALA A 67 -14.36 -8.18 -1.19
N GLN A 68 -14.15 -7.17 -0.33
CA GLN A 68 -13.75 -5.83 -0.76
C GLN A 68 -12.34 -5.83 -1.39
N ALA A 69 -11.35 -6.50 -0.79
CA ALA A 69 -10.01 -6.64 -1.33
C ALA A 69 -10.03 -7.28 -2.74
N VAL A 70 -10.86 -8.31 -2.95
CA VAL A 70 -11.07 -8.93 -4.26
C VAL A 70 -11.73 -7.96 -5.26
N ARG A 71 -12.75 -7.19 -4.84
CA ARG A 71 -13.40 -6.20 -5.73
C ARG A 71 -12.41 -5.15 -6.22
N ILE A 72 -11.62 -4.55 -5.32
CA ILE A 72 -10.63 -3.53 -5.72
C ILE A 72 -9.53 -4.14 -6.60
N ALA A 73 -9.17 -5.42 -6.42
CA ALA A 73 -8.25 -6.13 -7.30
C ALA A 73 -8.81 -6.26 -8.73
N VAL A 74 -10.08 -6.68 -8.86
CA VAL A 74 -10.78 -6.79 -10.16
C VAL A 74 -10.84 -5.42 -10.86
N ASP A 75 -11.19 -4.37 -10.11
CA ASP A 75 -11.22 -3.02 -10.67
C ASP A 75 -9.82 -2.52 -11.04
N ASN A 76 -8.77 -2.92 -10.33
CA ASN A 76 -7.40 -2.58 -10.69
C ASN A 76 -6.98 -3.19 -12.04
N VAL A 77 -7.38 -4.43 -12.34
CA VAL A 77 -7.14 -5.06 -13.66
C VAL A 77 -7.80 -4.26 -14.78
N ARG A 78 -9.04 -3.82 -14.57
CA ARG A 78 -9.78 -2.99 -15.53
C ARG A 78 -9.10 -1.63 -15.78
N ASN A 79 -8.25 -1.20 -14.85
CA ASN A 79 -7.46 0.03 -14.90
C ASN A 79 -5.95 -0.25 -15.13
N GLU A 80 -5.63 -1.31 -15.88
CA GLU A 80 -4.28 -1.66 -16.35
C GLU A 80 -3.25 -2.03 -15.25
N GLY A 81 -3.72 -2.34 -14.04
CA GLY A 81 -2.88 -2.84 -12.94
C GLY A 81 -2.90 -4.37 -12.82
N GLY A 82 -2.05 -4.90 -11.92
CA GLY A 82 -2.06 -6.33 -11.58
C GLY A 82 -3.31 -6.76 -10.80
N PRO A 83 -3.67 -8.06 -10.79
CA PRO A 83 -4.90 -8.59 -10.19
C PRO A 83 -4.84 -8.73 -8.66
N PHE A 84 -4.31 -7.72 -7.97
CA PHE A 84 -4.11 -7.76 -6.53
C PHE A 84 -4.63 -6.49 -5.84
N GLY A 85 -5.31 -6.70 -4.72
CA GLY A 85 -5.90 -5.68 -3.89
C GLY A 85 -5.79 -6.07 -2.41
N ALA A 86 -5.60 -5.09 -1.54
CA ALA A 86 -5.43 -5.30 -0.11
C ALA A 86 -6.02 -4.16 0.71
N ILE A 87 -6.34 -4.47 1.96
CA ILE A 87 -6.93 -3.57 2.94
C ILE A 87 -6.23 -3.78 4.28
N VAL A 88 -5.74 -2.70 4.88
CA VAL A 88 -5.33 -2.68 6.29
C VAL A 88 -6.47 -2.05 7.09
N VAL A 89 -6.91 -2.76 8.13
CA VAL A 89 -7.82 -2.22 9.15
C VAL A 89 -7.00 -2.01 10.42
N SER A 90 -6.84 -0.78 10.86
CA SER A 90 -6.07 -0.43 12.06
C SER A 90 -6.76 -0.88 13.35
N ALA A 91 -6.04 -0.82 14.47
CA ALA A 91 -6.56 -1.21 15.78
C ALA A 91 -7.81 -0.40 16.21
N ASP A 92 -7.95 0.84 15.74
CA ASP A 92 -9.11 1.72 15.97
C ASP A 92 -10.17 1.64 14.86
N GLY A 93 -9.97 0.76 13.86
CA GLY A 93 -10.95 0.47 12.81
C GLY A 93 -10.87 1.36 11.57
N GLN A 94 -9.83 2.18 11.41
CA GLN A 94 -9.59 2.93 10.17
C GLN A 94 -9.16 2.00 9.04
N VAL A 95 -9.66 2.26 7.83
CA VAL A 95 -9.49 1.38 6.67
C VAL A 95 -8.59 2.04 5.63
N PHE A 96 -7.53 1.33 5.23
CA PHE A 96 -6.56 1.79 4.23
C PHE A 96 -6.45 0.78 3.10
N GLU A 97 -6.78 1.20 1.88
CA GLU A 97 -6.74 0.34 0.71
C GLU A 97 -5.40 0.44 -0.03
N GLY A 98 -5.03 -0.64 -0.72
CA GLY A 98 -3.89 -0.69 -1.63
C GLY A 98 -4.19 -1.61 -2.81
N VAL A 99 -3.62 -1.27 -3.97
CA VAL A 99 -3.71 -2.09 -5.19
C VAL A 99 -2.33 -2.20 -5.83
N ASN A 100 -2.10 -3.26 -6.61
CA ASN A 100 -0.84 -3.43 -7.31
C ASN A 100 -0.63 -2.31 -8.35
N ARG A 101 0.51 -1.62 -8.26
CA ARG A 101 0.92 -0.55 -9.19
C ARG A 101 2.31 -0.76 -9.75
N VAL A 102 2.79 -2.00 -9.82
CA VAL A 102 4.17 -2.31 -10.23
C VAL A 102 4.54 -1.69 -11.57
N THR A 103 3.73 -1.96 -12.60
CA THR A 103 3.98 -1.47 -13.97
C THR A 103 3.68 0.02 -14.11
N ALA A 104 2.64 0.51 -13.44
CA ALA A 104 2.23 1.91 -13.48
C ALA A 104 3.26 2.84 -12.82
N ASN A 105 3.87 2.41 -11.71
CA ASN A 105 4.82 3.20 -10.93
C ASN A 105 6.28 2.90 -11.27
N LEU A 106 6.56 1.88 -12.09
CA LEU A 106 7.90 1.34 -12.31
C LEU A 106 8.59 0.95 -10.98
N ASP A 107 7.81 0.43 -10.04
CA ASP A 107 8.24 0.04 -8.69
C ASP A 107 7.90 -1.44 -8.45
N PRO A 108 8.88 -2.37 -8.49
CA PRO A 108 8.62 -3.78 -8.24
C PRO A 108 8.11 -4.07 -6.82
N SER A 109 8.27 -3.14 -5.88
CA SER A 109 7.73 -3.27 -4.52
C SER A 109 6.28 -2.79 -4.38
N ALA A 110 5.68 -2.17 -5.41
CA ALA A 110 4.33 -1.63 -5.37
C ALA A 110 3.23 -2.70 -5.48
N HIS A 111 3.35 -3.75 -4.66
CA HIS A 111 2.31 -4.75 -4.45
C HIS A 111 1.15 -4.17 -3.64
N ALA A 112 -0.01 -4.84 -3.67
CA ALA A 112 -1.22 -4.32 -3.03
C ALA A 112 -1.05 -4.19 -1.51
N GLU A 113 -0.48 -5.21 -0.88
CA GLU A 113 -0.22 -5.31 0.55
C GLU A 113 0.77 -4.24 1.00
N VAL A 114 1.89 -4.11 0.28
CA VAL A 114 2.90 -3.08 0.55
C VAL A 114 2.30 -1.68 0.40
N THR A 115 1.46 -1.46 -0.61
CA THR A 115 0.78 -0.17 -0.82
C THR A 115 -0.21 0.12 0.30
N ALA A 116 -1.01 -0.86 0.72
CA ALA A 116 -1.97 -0.70 1.83
C ALA A 116 -1.25 -0.40 3.15
N ILE A 117 -0.16 -1.12 3.45
CA ILE A 117 0.68 -0.87 4.63
C ILE A 117 1.29 0.53 4.58
N ARG A 118 1.86 0.95 3.44
CA ARG A 118 2.39 2.31 3.26
C ARG A 118 1.32 3.38 3.50
N ASN A 119 0.12 3.17 2.96
CA ASN A 119 -1.01 4.09 3.13
C ASN A 119 -1.46 4.16 4.60
N ALA A 120 -1.53 3.03 5.30
CA ALA A 120 -1.86 2.97 6.73
C ALA A 120 -0.81 3.69 7.58
N CYS A 121 0.48 3.40 7.37
CA CYS A 121 1.58 4.07 8.07
C CYS A 121 1.54 5.59 7.89
N GLN A 122 1.33 6.06 6.66
CA GLN A 122 1.23 7.50 6.36
C GLN A 122 -0.02 8.13 6.97
N GLY A 123 -1.17 7.46 6.88
CA GLY A 123 -2.44 7.96 7.41
C GLY A 123 -2.45 8.06 8.94
N LEU A 124 -1.78 7.12 9.62
CA LEU A 124 -1.70 7.05 11.07
C LEU A 124 -0.46 7.77 11.64
N GLY A 125 0.49 8.17 10.79
CA GLY A 125 1.74 8.82 11.22
C GLY A 125 2.66 7.91 12.04
N THR A 126 2.66 6.60 11.76
CA THR A 126 3.46 5.57 12.47
C THR A 126 4.06 4.58 11.47
N PHE A 127 5.12 3.87 11.88
CA PHE A 127 5.64 2.70 11.14
C PHE A 127 5.26 1.36 11.80
N ASP A 128 4.68 1.42 13.00
CA ASP A 128 4.19 0.28 13.77
C ASP A 128 2.67 0.23 13.65
N LEU A 129 2.16 -0.86 13.06
CA LEU A 129 0.75 -1.16 12.86
C LEU A 129 0.27 -2.30 13.78
N SER A 130 0.88 -2.47 14.95
CA SER A 130 0.43 -3.41 15.98
C SER A 130 -1.08 -3.27 16.25
N GLY A 131 -1.77 -4.40 16.34
CA GLY A 131 -3.23 -4.46 16.47
C GLY A 131 -4.00 -4.33 15.15
N ALA A 132 -3.34 -3.99 14.03
CA ALA A 132 -3.98 -3.95 12.72
C ALA A 132 -4.11 -5.35 12.08
N THR A 133 -5.09 -5.48 11.19
CA THR A 133 -5.30 -6.68 10.38
C THR A 133 -5.18 -6.35 8.90
N LEU A 134 -4.43 -7.17 8.16
CA LEU A 134 -4.35 -7.11 6.71
C LEU A 134 -5.32 -8.11 6.08
N TYR A 135 -6.08 -7.66 5.09
CA TYR A 135 -6.94 -8.48 4.24
C TYR A 135 -6.45 -8.33 2.82
N THR A 136 -6.10 -9.44 2.16
CA THR A 136 -5.51 -9.41 0.82
C THR A 136 -6.25 -10.35 -0.14
N SER A 137 -6.39 -9.95 -1.40
CA SER A 137 -7.08 -10.74 -2.43
C SER A 137 -6.35 -12.04 -2.77
N CYS A 138 -5.06 -12.13 -2.45
CA CYS A 138 -4.22 -13.30 -2.65
C CYS A 138 -3.27 -13.47 -1.46
N GLU A 139 -2.87 -14.70 -1.17
CA GLU A 139 -1.85 -15.04 -0.19
C GLU A 139 -0.60 -14.19 -0.41
N PRO A 140 -0.05 -13.51 0.62
CA PRO A 140 1.10 -12.63 0.44
C PRO A 140 2.33 -13.37 -0.10
N CYS A 141 3.02 -12.78 -1.08
CA CYS A 141 4.35 -13.23 -1.49
C CYS A 141 5.38 -12.99 -0.38
N PRO A 142 6.61 -13.57 -0.45
CA PRO A 142 7.61 -13.42 0.60
C PRO A 142 7.94 -11.96 0.97
N MET A 143 7.97 -11.06 -0.01
CA MET A 143 8.18 -9.62 0.23
C MET A 143 7.05 -9.00 1.04
N CYS A 144 5.79 -9.30 0.68
CA CYS A 144 4.62 -8.74 1.34
C CYS A 144 4.45 -9.30 2.76
N LEU A 145 4.77 -10.58 2.94
CA LEU A 145 4.80 -11.21 4.26
C LEU A 145 5.88 -10.56 5.15
N ALA A 146 7.11 -10.41 4.65
CA ALA A 146 8.18 -9.72 5.37
C ALA A 146 7.80 -8.27 5.71
N THR A 147 7.17 -7.55 4.78
CA THR A 147 6.68 -6.18 5.01
C THR A 147 5.65 -6.15 6.13
N SER A 148 4.73 -7.12 6.18
CA SER A 148 3.73 -7.25 7.24
C SER A 148 4.37 -7.50 8.61
N LEU A 149 5.42 -8.33 8.66
CA LEU A 149 6.19 -8.59 9.88
C LEU A 149 6.93 -7.33 10.38
N TRP A 150 7.57 -6.59 9.47
CA TRP A 150 8.24 -5.32 9.81
C TRP A 150 7.27 -4.24 10.28
N ALA A 151 6.06 -4.20 9.70
CA ALA A 151 5.00 -3.30 10.11
C ALA A 151 4.25 -3.77 11.37
N ARG A 152 4.59 -4.93 11.95
CA ARG A 152 3.94 -5.49 13.14
C ARG A 152 2.44 -5.75 12.97
N ILE A 153 1.99 -6.11 11.76
CA ILE A 153 0.61 -6.54 11.52
C ILE A 153 0.31 -7.80 12.35
N ASP A 154 -0.76 -7.77 13.16
CA ASP A 154 -1.11 -8.88 14.05
C ASP A 154 -1.67 -10.09 13.30
N LYS A 155 -2.35 -9.83 12.18
CA LYS A 155 -3.08 -10.88 11.46
C LYS A 155 -3.22 -10.58 9.98
N VAL A 156 -3.13 -11.64 9.18
CA VAL A 156 -3.39 -11.59 7.74
C VAL A 156 -4.50 -12.58 7.39
N TYR A 157 -5.48 -12.14 6.61
CA TYR A 157 -6.46 -12.97 5.94
C TYR A 157 -6.25 -12.87 4.43
N PHE A 158 -6.39 -13.98 3.70
CA PHE A 158 -6.27 -13.99 2.24
C PHE A 158 -7.43 -14.75 1.57
N ALA A 159 -7.68 -14.46 0.29
CA ALA A 159 -8.71 -15.12 -0.51
C ALA A 159 -8.13 -16.19 -1.46
N ALA A 160 -7.42 -15.79 -2.52
CA ALA A 160 -6.73 -16.71 -3.42
C ALA A 160 -5.41 -17.21 -2.79
N SER A 161 -4.97 -18.42 -3.14
CA SER A 161 -3.71 -19.01 -2.70
C SER A 161 -2.54 -18.64 -3.62
N ARG A 162 -1.30 -18.89 -3.18
CA ARG A 162 -0.12 -18.78 -4.04
C ARG A 162 -0.16 -19.69 -5.28
N ASP A 163 -0.87 -20.82 -5.21
CA ASP A 163 -1.03 -21.75 -6.33
C ASP A 163 -1.99 -21.16 -7.38
N ASP A 164 -3.06 -20.49 -6.94
CA ASP A 164 -3.95 -19.75 -7.85
C ASP A 164 -3.21 -18.61 -8.56
N ALA A 165 -2.29 -17.93 -7.86
CA ALA A 165 -1.44 -16.91 -8.46
C ALA A 165 -0.46 -17.51 -9.48
N ALA A 166 0.12 -18.68 -9.18
CA ALA A 166 1.00 -19.39 -10.11
C ALA A 166 0.27 -19.78 -11.40
N ASP A 167 -0.98 -20.25 -11.30
CA ASP A 167 -1.84 -20.54 -12.46
C ASP A 167 -2.15 -19.26 -13.29
N GLY A 168 -2.15 -18.10 -12.63
CA GLY A 168 -2.24 -16.78 -13.26
C GLY A 168 -0.93 -16.28 -13.90
N GLY A 169 0.17 -17.04 -13.79
CA GLY A 169 1.48 -16.71 -14.35
C GLY A 169 2.35 -15.82 -13.46
N PHE A 170 2.10 -15.79 -12.15
CA PHE A 170 2.91 -15.03 -11.18
C PHE A 170 3.93 -15.92 -10.45
N ASP A 171 5.06 -15.33 -10.07
CA ASP A 171 6.24 -16.04 -9.53
C ASP A 171 6.18 -16.29 -8.01
N ASP A 172 5.06 -16.02 -7.35
CA ASP A 172 4.91 -16.09 -5.89
C ASP A 172 5.41 -17.43 -5.31
N ALA A 173 4.96 -18.54 -5.89
CA ALA A 173 5.39 -19.88 -5.48
C ALA A 173 6.88 -20.15 -5.78
N VAL A 174 7.44 -19.54 -6.82
CA VAL A 174 8.88 -19.64 -7.14
C VAL A 174 9.70 -18.97 -6.04
N PHE A 175 9.30 -17.77 -5.61
CA PHE A 175 10.02 -17.02 -4.57
C PHE A 175 9.91 -17.67 -3.19
N TYR A 176 8.82 -18.36 -2.87
CA TYR A 176 8.76 -19.16 -1.63
C TYR A 176 9.81 -20.28 -1.62
N ARG A 177 10.04 -20.95 -2.75
CA ARG A 177 11.08 -22.00 -2.84
C ARG A 177 12.49 -21.46 -2.58
N TYR A 178 12.78 -20.20 -2.87
CA TYR A 178 14.07 -19.60 -2.52
C TYR A 178 14.37 -19.68 -1.00
N PHE A 179 13.35 -19.52 -0.17
CA PHE A 179 13.50 -19.56 1.29
C PHE A 179 13.37 -20.97 1.87
N GLU A 180 12.41 -21.75 1.38
CA GLU A 180 12.03 -23.05 1.93
C GLU A 180 12.80 -24.23 1.30
N GLY A 181 13.34 -24.02 0.10
CA GLY A 181 13.94 -25.05 -0.74
C GLY A 181 15.44 -25.27 -0.53
N ASP A 182 16.07 -25.90 -1.52
CA ASP A 182 17.45 -26.36 -1.45
C ASP A 182 18.45 -25.35 -2.06
N ALA A 183 19.69 -25.80 -2.30
CA ALA A 183 20.72 -24.95 -2.90
C ALA A 183 20.38 -24.53 -4.34
N ALA A 184 19.75 -25.41 -5.13
CA ALA A 184 19.36 -25.12 -6.50
C ALA A 184 18.26 -24.05 -6.55
N ASP A 185 17.29 -24.10 -5.62
CA ASP A 185 16.26 -23.05 -5.48
C ASP A 185 16.84 -21.68 -5.12
N ARG A 186 18.08 -21.60 -4.62
CA ARG A 186 18.76 -20.33 -4.30
C ARG A 186 19.61 -19.79 -5.45
N GLU A 187 19.83 -20.57 -6.51
CA GLU A 187 20.62 -20.14 -7.68
C GLU A 187 19.91 -19.07 -8.52
N ILE A 188 18.59 -18.92 -8.38
CA ILE A 188 17.79 -17.86 -9.04
C ILE A 188 18.34 -16.47 -8.68
N LEU A 189 18.82 -16.30 -7.44
CA LEU A 189 19.44 -15.07 -6.96
C LEU A 189 20.64 -15.41 -6.06
N PRO A 190 21.85 -15.49 -6.61
CA PRO A 190 23.05 -15.71 -5.81
C PRO A 190 23.29 -14.53 -4.87
N VAL A 191 23.18 -14.78 -3.56
CA VAL A 191 23.55 -13.83 -2.50
C VAL A 191 24.84 -14.32 -1.85
N ALA A 192 25.89 -13.52 -1.93
CA ALA A 192 27.22 -13.87 -1.41
C ALA A 192 27.75 -12.81 -0.45
N GLN A 193 28.56 -13.25 0.51
CA GLN A 193 29.30 -12.35 1.39
C GLN A 193 30.70 -12.13 0.81
N GLU A 194 31.06 -10.86 0.59
CA GLU A 194 32.43 -10.47 0.23
C GLU A 194 33.29 -10.26 1.48
N PRO A 195 34.60 -10.59 1.43
CA PRO A 195 35.48 -10.44 2.57
C PRO A 195 35.82 -8.97 2.82
N LEU A 196 35.39 -8.46 3.98
CA LEU A 196 35.79 -7.16 4.52
C LEU A 196 36.38 -7.34 5.93
N PRO A 197 37.28 -6.43 6.37
CA PRO A 197 37.74 -6.42 7.75
C PRO A 197 36.56 -6.43 8.74
N PRO A 198 36.65 -7.15 9.88
CA PRO A 198 35.54 -7.28 10.82
C PRO A 198 34.95 -5.94 11.29
N GLU A 199 35.80 -4.94 11.52
CA GLU A 199 35.45 -3.59 11.92
C GLU A 199 34.63 -2.85 10.87
N GLU A 200 34.95 -3.00 9.58
CA GLU A 200 34.20 -2.39 8.48
C GLU A 200 32.85 -3.09 8.29
N ARG A 201 32.84 -4.42 8.38
CA ARG A 201 31.63 -5.24 8.21
C ARG A 201 30.54 -4.91 9.22
N VAL A 202 30.91 -4.55 10.45
CA VAL A 202 29.93 -4.28 11.54
C VAL A 202 29.79 -2.80 11.87
N ALA A 203 30.57 -1.91 11.24
CA ALA A 203 30.56 -0.48 11.53
C ALA A 203 29.15 0.15 11.57
N PRO A 204 28.21 -0.15 10.65
CA PRO A 204 26.85 0.41 10.74
C PRO A 204 26.12 0.03 12.03
N PHE A 205 26.31 -1.21 12.52
CA PHE A 205 25.68 -1.68 13.77
C PHE A 205 26.38 -1.10 15.00
N THR A 206 27.69 -0.88 14.94
CA THR A 206 28.43 -0.17 15.98
C THR A 206 27.93 1.27 16.10
N GLU A 207 27.82 2.00 14.99
CA GLU A 207 27.24 3.35 14.99
C GLU A 207 25.80 3.38 15.50
N TRP A 208 24.96 2.43 15.06
CA TRP A 208 23.61 2.26 15.60
C TRP A 208 23.62 2.04 17.12
N SER A 209 24.54 1.22 17.62
CA SER A 209 24.66 0.89 19.05
C SER A 209 24.95 2.12 19.92
N LEU A 210 25.70 3.08 19.37
CA LEU A 210 26.16 4.30 20.07
C LEU A 210 25.15 5.46 19.94
N ASN A 211 24.25 5.42 18.96
CA ASN A 211 23.27 6.49 18.76
C ASN A 211 22.19 6.49 19.87
N THR A 212 22.32 7.43 20.82
CA THR A 212 21.38 7.58 21.95
C THR A 212 20.00 8.11 21.57
N THR A 213 19.83 8.60 20.33
CA THR A 213 18.55 9.13 19.81
C THR A 213 17.89 8.21 18.79
N ARG A 214 18.42 6.99 18.61
CA ARG A 214 17.87 6.02 17.66
C ARG A 214 16.45 5.61 18.05
N ILE A 215 15.68 5.23 17.04
CA ILE A 215 14.34 4.66 17.19
C ILE A 215 14.44 3.20 16.74
N GLU A 216 14.15 2.26 17.63
CA GLU A 216 14.08 0.83 17.26
C GLU A 216 12.88 0.58 16.34
N TYR A 217 13.02 -0.35 15.40
CA TYR A 217 11.98 -0.74 14.44
C TYR A 217 12.04 -2.24 14.15
#